data_AF-A0A2G9TZX7-F1
#
_entry.id   AF-A0A2G9TZX7-F1
#
_cell.length_a   1.000
_cell.length_b   1.000
_cell.length_c   1.000
_cell.angle_alpha   90.00
_cell.angle_beta   90.00
_cell.angle_gamma   90.00
#
_symmetry.space_group_name_H-M   'P 1'
#
loop_
_entity.id
_entity.type
_entity.pdbx_description
1 polymer ?
#
loop_
_entity_poly.entity_id
_entity_poly.type
_entity_poly.pdbx_seq_one_letter_code
_entity_poly.pdbx_strand_id
1 'polypeptide(L)'
;MLIVWSEFVREVDPDILTGYNILNFDLPYILDRAKVLKLPSVAMLGRQRNRASGVRDAAISSKQMGSRVNKSIDIHGRVIFDVLQVVLRDYKLRSYTLNSVSYHFLSEQKEDVEHSIIPDLQRGDEHTRRRYEGATVIEPLRGFYNEPIATLDFASLYPSIMIAHNLCYTTLLKKPEGEEGKDYIRTPSGNFFVTKERRRGLLPVILEDLLAARKRAKNEMKHEKDEFRKMVLNGRQLALKVGLVHC
;
A
#
# COMPACT_ATOMS: atom_id res chain seq x y z
N MET A 1 -14.42 31.92 -2.70
CA MET A 1 -13.45 30.84 -2.97
C MET A 1 -13.98 29.46 -2.55
N LEU A 2 -14.19 29.14 -1.26
CA LEU A 2 -14.60 27.78 -0.83
C LEU A 2 -15.93 27.30 -1.43
N ILE A 3 -16.93 28.18 -1.55
CA ILE A 3 -18.21 27.86 -2.21
C ILE A 3 -17.97 27.48 -3.67
N VAL A 4 -17.31 28.36 -4.42
CA VAL A 4 -16.96 28.14 -5.84
C VAL A 4 -16.17 26.85 -6.04
N TRP A 5 -15.21 26.56 -5.16
CA TRP A 5 -14.48 25.29 -5.20
C TRP A 5 -15.40 24.08 -4.98
N SER A 6 -16.31 24.14 -4.00
CA SER A 6 -17.27 23.05 -3.77
C SER A 6 -18.24 22.85 -4.93
N GLU A 7 -18.62 23.93 -5.63
CA GLU A 7 -19.46 23.89 -6.82
C GLU A 7 -18.70 23.28 -7.99
N PHE A 8 -17.46 23.70 -8.21
CA PHE A 8 -16.57 23.13 -9.20
C PHE A 8 -16.38 21.61 -9.02
N VAL A 9 -16.15 21.14 -7.79
CA VAL A 9 -16.05 19.70 -7.51
C VAL A 9 -17.34 18.96 -7.84
N ARG A 10 -18.51 19.56 -7.62
CA ARG A 10 -19.80 18.95 -7.98
C ARG A 10 -20.08 18.96 -9.47
N GLU A 11 -19.64 20.00 -10.17
CA GLU A 11 -19.82 20.16 -11.62
C GLU A 11 -18.91 19.24 -12.42
N VAL A 12 -17.62 19.17 -12.04
CA VAL A 12 -16.64 18.26 -12.66
C VAL A 12 -16.96 16.80 -12.34
N ASP A 13 -17.62 16.54 -11.21
CA ASP A 13 -18.01 15.21 -10.72
C ASP A 13 -16.87 14.16 -10.77
N PRO A 14 -15.72 14.39 -10.12
CA PRO A 14 -14.60 13.45 -10.17
C PRO A 14 -14.89 12.13 -9.46
N ASP A 15 -14.58 11.00 -10.08
CA ASP A 15 -14.67 9.68 -9.46
C ASP A 15 -13.62 9.47 -8.36
N ILE A 16 -12.41 10.01 -8.58
CA ILE A 16 -11.26 9.85 -7.68
C ILE A 16 -10.77 11.23 -7.23
N LEU A 17 -10.67 11.41 -5.91
CA LEU A 17 -10.00 12.54 -5.29
C LEU A 17 -8.62 12.08 -4.84
N THR A 18 -7.58 12.59 -5.48
CA THR A 18 -6.19 12.25 -5.20
C THR A 18 -5.39 13.46 -4.73
N GLY A 19 -4.26 13.22 -4.09
CA GLY A 19 -3.36 14.24 -3.59
C GLY A 19 -2.36 13.65 -2.59
N TYR A 20 -1.64 14.52 -1.89
CA TYR A 20 -0.63 14.13 -0.92
C TYR A 20 -0.99 14.66 0.46
N ASN A 21 -1.31 13.78 1.40
CA ASN A 21 -1.75 14.12 2.76
C ASN A 21 -3.14 14.77 2.85
N ILE A 22 -3.98 14.58 1.82
CA ILE A 22 -5.32 15.18 1.74
C ILE A 22 -6.27 14.70 2.84
N LEU A 23 -6.10 13.47 3.34
CA LEU A 23 -6.95 12.89 4.37
C LEU A 23 -6.69 13.49 5.75
N ASN A 24 -5.43 13.77 6.07
CA ASN A 24 -5.03 14.23 7.40
C ASN A 24 -4.88 15.76 7.49
N PHE A 25 -4.80 16.47 6.35
CA PHE A 25 -4.62 17.93 6.33
C PHE A 25 -5.68 18.65 5.49
N ASP A 26 -5.63 18.55 4.15
CA ASP A 26 -6.39 19.45 3.26
C ASP A 26 -7.91 19.37 3.46
N LEU A 27 -8.48 18.17 3.36
CA LEU A 27 -9.94 17.99 3.45
C LEU A 27 -10.47 18.28 4.86
N PRO A 28 -9.86 17.81 5.97
CA PRO A 28 -10.27 18.22 7.30
C PRO A 28 -10.19 19.74 7.50
N TYR A 29 -9.10 20.37 7.05
CA TYR A 29 -8.91 21.81 7.19
C TYR A 29 -9.97 22.60 6.43
N ILE A 30 -10.29 22.20 5.19
CA ILE A 30 -11.35 22.83 4.38
C ILE A 30 -12.70 22.69 5.08
N LEU A 31 -13.05 21.49 5.58
CA LEU A 31 -14.33 21.25 6.24
C LEU A 31 -14.45 22.01 7.56
N ASP A 32 -13.40 22.05 8.37
CA ASP A 32 -13.39 22.78 9.63
C ASP A 32 -13.40 24.30 9.40
N ARG A 33 -12.68 24.79 8.39
CA ARG A 33 -12.74 26.20 7.99
C ARG A 33 -14.13 26.59 7.49
N ALA A 34 -14.80 25.73 6.73
CA ALA A 34 -16.17 25.95 6.28
C ALA A 34 -17.16 26.01 7.45
N LYS A 35 -16.99 25.17 8.49
CA LYS A 35 -17.80 25.25 9.72
C LYS A 35 -17.61 26.59 10.43
N VAL A 36 -16.35 27.04 10.61
CA VAL A 36 -16.03 28.33 11.24
C VAL A 36 -16.67 29.51 10.48
N LEU A 37 -16.62 29.46 9.15
CA LEU A 37 -17.21 30.48 8.28
C LEU A 37 -18.73 30.32 8.08
N LYS A 38 -19.36 29.32 8.74
CA LYS A 38 -20.79 29.01 8.64
C LYS A 38 -21.26 28.74 7.19
N LEU A 39 -20.46 27.99 6.43
CA LEU A 39 -20.70 27.61 5.03
C LEU A 39 -21.05 26.13 4.89
N PRO A 40 -22.28 25.69 5.21
CA PRO A 40 -22.66 24.27 5.19
C PRO A 40 -22.66 23.64 3.79
N SER A 41 -22.83 24.44 2.73
CA SER A 41 -22.82 23.98 1.34
C SER A 41 -21.47 23.41 0.89
N VAL A 42 -20.38 23.82 1.54
CA VAL A 42 -19.02 23.34 1.23
C VAL A 42 -18.82 21.90 1.70
N ALA A 43 -19.54 21.47 2.75
CA ALA A 43 -19.47 20.09 3.24
C ALA A 43 -20.23 19.10 2.34
N MET A 44 -21.01 19.57 1.36
CA MET A 44 -21.75 18.71 0.43
C MET A 44 -20.87 18.31 -0.78
N LEU A 45 -19.81 17.54 -0.51
CA LEU A 45 -18.84 17.08 -1.54
C LEU A 45 -19.21 15.72 -2.16
N GLY A 46 -20.01 14.91 -1.46
CA GLY A 46 -20.46 13.60 -1.94
C GLY A 46 -21.51 13.71 -3.05
N ARG A 47 -21.72 12.60 -3.76
CA ARG A 47 -22.82 12.46 -4.74
C ARG A 47 -24.20 12.36 -4.08
N GLN A 48 -24.25 11.98 -2.80
CA GLN A 48 -25.49 11.98 -2.01
C GLN A 48 -25.85 13.40 -1.55
N ARG A 49 -26.86 14.01 -2.18
CA ARG A 49 -27.30 15.40 -1.91
C ARG A 49 -27.78 15.65 -0.48
N ASN A 50 -28.28 14.62 0.20
CA ASN A 50 -28.85 14.73 1.55
C ASN A 50 -27.84 14.43 2.67
N ARG A 51 -26.55 14.27 2.35
CA ARG A 51 -25.53 13.85 3.31
C ARG A 51 -24.26 14.68 3.19
N ALA A 52 -23.97 15.45 4.23
CA ALA A 52 -22.72 16.17 4.34
C ALA A 52 -21.55 15.22 4.58
N SER A 53 -20.39 15.58 4.01
CA SER A 53 -19.12 14.92 4.27
C SER A 53 -18.65 15.23 5.70
N GLY A 54 -18.24 14.17 6.39
CA GLY A 54 -17.78 14.23 7.77
C GLY A 54 -16.40 13.61 7.92
N VAL A 55 -15.62 14.16 8.84
CA VAL A 55 -14.32 13.62 9.25
C VAL A 55 -14.56 12.74 10.48
N ARG A 56 -13.95 11.56 10.49
CA ARG A 56 -13.94 10.63 11.62
C ARG A 56 -12.51 10.20 11.87
N ASP A 57 -12.13 10.01 13.11
CA ASP A 57 -10.84 9.40 13.41
C ASP A 57 -10.97 7.87 13.26
N ALA A 58 -10.00 7.27 12.57
CA ALA A 58 -9.90 5.86 12.31
C ALA A 58 -8.54 5.36 12.80
N ALA A 59 -8.55 4.69 13.95
CA ALA A 59 -7.36 4.03 14.47
C ALA A 59 -7.14 2.70 13.73
N ILE A 60 -5.99 2.57 13.09
CA ILE A 60 -5.54 1.33 12.45
C ILE A 60 -4.31 0.85 13.21
N SER A 61 -4.37 -0.35 13.77
CA SER A 61 -3.25 -0.96 14.46
C SER A 61 -2.95 -2.33 13.87
N SER A 62 -1.72 -2.53 13.40
CA SER A 62 -1.24 -3.84 12.97
C SER A 62 0.22 -4.02 13.34
N LYS A 63 0.66 -5.27 13.55
CA LYS A 63 2.08 -5.57 13.85
C LYS A 63 3.04 -5.11 12.75
N GLN A 64 2.56 -5.03 11.51
CA GLN A 64 3.37 -4.69 10.34
C GLN A 64 3.38 -3.18 10.03
N MET A 65 2.28 -2.48 10.29
CA MET A 65 2.14 -1.05 9.97
C MET A 65 2.24 -0.14 11.21
N GLY A 66 2.34 -0.73 12.41
CA GLY A 66 2.29 -0.01 13.68
C GLY A 66 0.87 0.45 14.04
N SER A 67 0.76 1.20 15.13
CA SER A 67 -0.48 1.89 15.50
C SER A 67 -0.46 3.29 14.91
N ARG A 68 -1.47 3.63 14.11
CA ARG A 68 -1.65 4.95 13.51
C ARG A 68 -3.10 5.39 13.65
N VAL A 69 -3.31 6.65 14.01
CA VAL A 69 -4.62 7.28 13.95
C VAL A 69 -4.65 8.12 12.69
N ASN A 70 -5.41 7.67 11.69
CA ASN A 70 -5.65 8.43 10.47
C ASN A 70 -7.05 9.04 10.53
N LYS A 71 -7.25 10.12 9.79
CA LYS A 71 -8.58 10.66 9.54
C LYS A 71 -9.22 9.94 8.36
N SER A 72 -10.44 9.48 8.55
CA SER A 72 -11.33 8.97 7.51
C SER A 72 -12.33 10.06 7.16
N ILE A 73 -12.55 10.28 5.86
CA ILE A 73 -13.49 11.29 5.38
C ILE A 73 -14.52 10.62 4.49
N ASP A 74 -15.78 10.78 4.88
CA ASP A 74 -16.89 10.16 4.17
C ASP A 74 -17.33 11.07 3.01
N ILE A 75 -16.87 10.78 1.79
CA ILE A 75 -17.34 11.43 0.55
C ILE A 75 -18.07 10.39 -0.30
N HIS A 76 -19.35 10.19 -0.02
CA HIS A 76 -20.15 9.12 -0.63
C HIS A 76 -20.20 9.24 -2.15
N GLY A 77 -19.92 8.12 -2.83
CA GLY A 77 -19.91 8.05 -4.30
C GLY A 77 -18.61 8.51 -4.95
N ARG A 78 -17.58 8.87 -4.18
CA ARG A 78 -16.23 9.19 -4.67
C ARG A 78 -15.19 8.36 -3.93
N VAL A 79 -14.10 8.00 -4.62
CA VAL A 79 -12.97 7.29 -4.02
C VAL A 79 -11.89 8.29 -3.64
N ILE A 80 -11.40 8.24 -2.39
CA ILE A 80 -10.25 9.04 -1.97
C ILE A 80 -9.00 8.18 -2.11
N PHE A 81 -8.03 8.67 -2.88
CA PHE A 81 -6.75 8.01 -3.12
C PHE A 81 -5.62 8.92 -2.66
N ASP A 82 -5.28 8.86 -1.37
CA ASP A 82 -4.18 9.65 -0.80
C ASP A 82 -2.83 8.97 -1.05
N VAL A 83 -1.99 9.61 -1.86
CA VAL A 83 -0.68 9.08 -2.26
C VAL A 83 0.23 8.89 -1.05
N LEU A 84 0.14 9.72 -0.02
CA LEU A 84 0.95 9.55 1.19
C LEU A 84 0.66 8.20 1.86
N GLN A 85 -0.61 7.79 1.93
CA GLN A 85 -1.00 6.51 2.53
C GLN A 85 -0.48 5.32 1.71
N VAL A 86 -0.45 5.45 0.38
CA VAL A 86 0.10 4.44 -0.52
C VAL A 86 1.61 4.32 -0.33
N VAL A 87 2.32 5.44 -0.30
CA VAL A 87 3.78 5.44 -0.12
C VAL A 87 4.17 4.89 1.25
N LEU A 88 3.45 5.27 2.31
CA LEU A 88 3.64 4.75 3.66
C LEU A 88 3.39 3.25 3.80
N ARG A 89 2.55 2.67 2.92
CA ARG A 89 2.21 1.24 2.93
C ARG A 89 3.22 0.43 2.11
N ASP A 90 3.57 0.90 0.92
CA ASP A 90 4.26 0.10 -0.09
C ASP A 90 5.78 0.35 -0.11
N TYR A 91 6.26 1.46 0.45
CA TYR A 91 7.68 1.82 0.46
C TYR A 91 8.21 2.08 1.86
N LYS A 92 9.48 1.68 2.10
CA LYS A 92 10.22 1.98 3.33
C LYS A 92 11.25 3.06 3.06
N LEU A 93 10.81 4.32 3.12
CA LEU A 93 11.66 5.49 2.87
C LEU A 93 12.18 6.08 4.19
N ARG A 94 13.30 6.80 4.12
CA ARG A 94 13.84 7.55 5.27
C ARG A 94 12.95 8.74 5.65
N SER A 95 12.32 9.36 4.66
CA SER A 95 11.38 10.46 4.83
C SER A 95 10.21 10.32 3.86
N TYR A 96 9.01 10.63 4.36
CA TYR A 96 7.74 10.65 3.63
C TYR A 96 7.23 12.08 3.45
N THR A 97 8.12 13.07 3.41
CA THR A 97 7.75 14.41 2.93
C THR A 97 7.56 14.34 1.41
N LEU A 98 6.64 15.15 0.88
CA LEU A 98 6.38 15.21 -0.56
C LEU A 98 7.66 15.43 -1.36
N ASN A 99 8.57 16.27 -0.87
CA ASN A 99 9.83 16.57 -1.55
C ASN A 99 10.77 15.36 -1.59
N SER A 100 10.91 14.64 -0.48
CA SER A 100 11.71 13.41 -0.40
C SER A 100 11.17 12.34 -1.34
N VAL A 101 9.84 12.16 -1.35
CA VAL A 101 9.17 11.18 -2.20
C VAL A 101 9.25 11.58 -3.68
N SER A 102 9.03 12.85 -4.00
CA SER A 102 9.17 13.40 -5.35
C SER A 102 10.60 13.21 -5.88
N TYR A 103 11.61 13.55 -5.07
CA TYR A 103 13.00 13.37 -5.48
C TYR A 103 13.34 11.89 -5.68
N HIS A 104 12.89 11.03 -4.76
CA HIS A 104 13.14 9.59 -4.85
C HIS A 104 12.54 8.94 -6.11
N PHE A 105 11.36 9.36 -6.55
CA PHE A 105 10.66 8.71 -7.67
C PHE A 105 10.78 9.44 -9.00
N LEU A 106 10.77 10.78 -8.98
CA LEU A 106 10.74 11.61 -10.18
C LEU A 106 12.08 12.28 -10.45
N SER A 107 13.02 12.22 -9.51
CA SER A 107 14.25 13.05 -9.52
C SER A 107 13.94 14.56 -9.57
N GLU A 108 12.72 14.94 -9.20
CA GLU A 108 12.25 16.32 -9.13
C GLU A 108 12.09 16.72 -7.67
N GLN A 109 12.55 17.91 -7.33
CA GLN A 109 12.37 18.49 -6.01
C GLN A 109 11.25 19.52 -6.09
N LYS A 110 10.30 19.44 -5.16
CA LYS A 110 9.40 20.56 -4.92
C LYS A 110 10.19 21.66 -4.21
N GLU A 111 9.93 22.90 -4.60
CA GLU A 111 10.45 24.05 -3.88
C GLU A 111 9.87 24.07 -2.46
N ASP A 112 10.75 23.94 -1.47
CA ASP A 112 10.36 24.09 -0.06
C ASP A 112 10.12 25.56 0.25
N VAL A 113 8.90 25.85 0.69
CA VAL A 113 8.51 27.15 1.22
C VAL A 113 8.32 26.97 2.73
N GLU A 114 9.10 27.68 3.53
CA GLU A 114 8.94 27.66 4.98
C GLU A 114 7.56 28.24 5.36
N HIS A 115 6.86 27.61 6.30
CA HIS A 115 5.48 27.99 6.63
C HIS A 115 5.36 29.42 7.16
N SER A 116 6.41 29.91 7.83
CA SER A 116 6.53 31.25 8.43
C SER A 116 6.54 32.35 7.38
N ILE A 117 7.07 32.09 6.18
CA ILE A 117 7.19 33.06 5.09
C ILE A 117 6.02 33.03 4.11
N ILE A 118 5.09 32.06 4.20
CA ILE A 118 3.92 31.97 3.32
C ILE A 118 3.07 33.26 3.33
N PRO A 119 2.78 33.90 4.50
CA PRO A 119 2.05 35.17 4.53
C PRO A 119 2.80 36.32 3.88
N ASP A 120 4.13 36.29 3.90
CA ASP A 120 5.00 37.32 3.33
C ASP A 120 5.24 37.10 1.83
N LEU A 121 5.30 35.85 1.38
CA LEU A 121 5.38 35.46 -0.03
C LEU A 121 4.06 35.67 -0.76
N GLN A 122 2.93 35.49 -0.09
CA GLN A 122 1.62 35.94 -0.60
C GLN A 122 1.61 37.47 -0.86
N ARG A 123 2.61 38.20 -0.36
CA ARG A 123 2.80 39.64 -0.49
C ARG A 123 4.08 40.05 -1.29
N GLY A 124 4.86 39.12 -1.89
CA GLY A 124 6.19 39.39 -2.51
C GLY A 124 6.44 38.79 -3.93
N ASP A 125 7.70 38.72 -4.40
CA ASP A 125 8.16 38.25 -5.75
C ASP A 125 9.34 37.22 -5.76
N GLU A 126 9.77 36.76 -6.95
CA GLU A 126 10.13 35.36 -7.30
C GLU A 126 11.59 34.82 -7.07
N HIS A 127 12.57 35.57 -6.54
CA HIS A 127 13.98 35.36 -7.01
C HIS A 127 15.11 34.72 -6.15
N THR A 128 14.92 34.08 -4.98
CA THR A 128 16.10 33.65 -4.17
C THR A 128 15.96 32.35 -3.38
N ARG A 129 16.71 31.27 -3.71
CA ARG A 129 16.99 30.08 -2.85
C ARG A 129 18.07 29.12 -3.42
N ARG A 130 19.06 28.66 -2.62
CA ARG A 130 20.01 27.53 -2.91
C ARG A 130 20.57 26.83 -1.64
N ARG A 131 20.59 25.46 -1.66
CA ARG A 131 21.56 24.38 -1.15
C ARG A 131 21.76 24.13 0.38
N TYR A 132 22.06 22.93 1.00
CA TYR A 132 22.55 21.55 0.63
C TYR A 132 22.31 20.44 1.76
N GLU A 133 22.60 19.13 1.49
CA GLU A 133 22.42 17.80 2.25
C GLU A 133 23.48 17.42 3.36
N GLY A 134 23.46 16.35 4.20
CA GLY A 134 22.79 15.01 4.30
C GLY A 134 23.23 14.18 5.58
N ALA A 135 23.09 12.81 5.64
CA ALA A 135 23.38 11.97 6.86
C ALA A 135 23.81 10.46 6.64
N THR A 136 24.46 9.87 7.67
CA THR A 136 25.28 8.60 7.74
C THR A 136 24.53 7.27 8.06
N VAL A 137 25.20 6.11 7.87
CA VAL A 137 24.71 4.71 7.97
C VAL A 137 25.59 3.82 8.88
N ILE A 138 25.01 2.75 9.44
CA ILE A 138 25.57 1.78 10.42
C ILE A 138 26.37 0.63 9.75
N GLU A 139 27.28 0.01 10.52
CA GLU A 139 28.24 -0.96 10.02
C GLU A 139 27.86 -2.45 10.22
N PRO A 140 28.13 -3.29 9.21
CA PRO A 140 27.91 -4.75 9.24
C PRO A 140 29.04 -5.51 9.95
N LEU A 141 28.86 -6.81 10.16
CA LEU A 141 29.93 -7.73 10.55
C LEU A 141 30.93 -7.88 9.40
N ARG A 142 32.07 -7.22 9.58
CA ARG A 142 33.12 -7.11 8.60
C ARG A 142 34.07 -8.29 8.71
N GLY A 143 34.21 -9.00 7.61
CA GLY A 143 35.26 -9.96 7.39
C GLY A 143 35.56 -9.99 5.90
N PHE A 144 36.81 -10.26 5.54
CA PHE A 144 37.16 -10.55 4.15
C PHE A 144 36.84 -12.01 3.88
N TYR A 145 35.79 -12.25 3.11
CA TYR A 145 35.47 -13.57 2.60
C TYR A 145 36.21 -13.74 1.28
N ASN A 146 37.32 -14.47 1.32
CA ASN A 146 38.13 -14.82 0.14
C ASN A 146 37.53 -15.99 -0.66
N GLU A 147 36.35 -16.47 -0.27
CA GLU A 147 35.66 -17.62 -0.84
C GLU A 147 34.28 -17.20 -1.35
N PRO A 148 33.82 -17.72 -2.50
CA PRO A 148 32.46 -17.49 -2.97
C PRO A 148 31.42 -18.02 -1.97
N ILE A 149 30.51 -17.15 -1.53
CA ILE A 149 29.37 -17.54 -0.67
C ILE A 149 28.14 -17.75 -1.55
N ALA A 150 27.76 -19.00 -1.75
CA ALA A 150 26.52 -19.34 -2.45
C ALA A 150 25.31 -19.07 -1.54
N THR A 151 24.35 -18.28 -2.02
CA THR A 151 23.06 -18.07 -1.34
C THR A 151 21.97 -18.85 -2.06
N LEU A 152 21.37 -19.83 -1.38
CA LEU A 152 20.29 -20.65 -1.91
C LEU A 152 19.00 -20.35 -1.12
N ASP A 153 17.93 -19.99 -1.82
CA ASP A 153 16.63 -19.68 -1.22
C ASP A 153 15.50 -20.36 -2.01
N PHE A 154 14.44 -20.77 -1.31
CA PHE A 154 13.27 -21.38 -1.92
C PHE A 154 12.32 -20.29 -2.45
N ALA A 155 11.94 -20.40 -3.73
CA ALA A 155 10.94 -19.51 -4.30
C ALA A 155 9.56 -19.80 -3.67
N SER A 156 9.09 -18.91 -2.78
CA SER A 156 7.76 -19.02 -2.16
C SER A 156 7.56 -20.33 -1.39
N LEU A 157 8.39 -20.55 -0.37
CA LEU A 157 8.43 -21.77 0.46
C LEU A 157 7.04 -22.20 0.98
N TYR A 158 6.36 -21.37 1.77
CA TYR A 158 5.09 -21.76 2.41
C TYR A 158 3.94 -22.04 1.42
N PRO A 159 3.67 -21.18 0.41
CA PRO A 159 2.69 -21.50 -0.63
C PRO A 159 2.97 -22.81 -1.35
N SER A 160 4.25 -23.10 -1.64
CA SER A 160 4.64 -24.33 -2.33
C SER A 160 4.34 -25.57 -1.50
N ILE A 161 4.58 -25.53 -0.18
CA ILE A 161 4.25 -26.63 0.74
C ILE A 161 2.73 -26.83 0.80
N MET A 162 1.96 -25.74 0.93
CA MET A 162 0.49 -25.80 1.02
C MET A 162 -0.14 -26.39 -0.25
N ILE A 163 0.35 -25.97 -1.43
CA ILE A 163 -0.11 -26.52 -2.71
C ILE A 163 0.33 -27.97 -2.87
N ALA A 164 1.60 -28.30 -2.61
CA ALA A 164 2.14 -29.65 -2.79
C ALA A 164 1.36 -30.68 -1.97
N HIS A 165 1.10 -30.38 -0.71
CA HIS A 165 0.45 -31.27 0.25
C HIS A 165 -1.06 -31.01 0.43
N ASN A 166 -1.69 -30.23 -0.44
CA ASN A 166 -3.14 -29.96 -0.40
C ASN A 166 -3.65 -29.46 0.96
N LEU A 167 -2.85 -28.62 1.64
CA LEU A 167 -3.16 -28.15 2.98
C LEU A 167 -4.25 -27.07 2.91
N CYS A 168 -5.43 -27.39 3.43
CA CYS A 168 -6.56 -26.48 3.47
C CYS A 168 -7.52 -26.81 4.62
N TYR A 169 -8.27 -25.82 5.10
CA TYR A 169 -9.37 -26.04 6.04
C TYR A 169 -10.38 -27.07 5.53
N THR A 170 -10.68 -27.08 4.23
CA THR A 170 -11.66 -28.00 3.62
C THR A 170 -11.13 -29.42 3.43
N THR A 171 -9.83 -29.63 3.64
CA THR A 171 -9.15 -30.92 3.49
C THR A 171 -8.63 -31.45 4.83
N LEU A 172 -8.71 -30.68 5.92
CA LEU A 172 -8.32 -31.09 7.26
C LEU A 172 -9.27 -32.17 7.82
N LEU A 173 -8.70 -33.25 8.33
CA LEU A 173 -9.43 -34.37 8.93
C LEU A 173 -9.26 -34.39 10.46
N LYS A 174 -10.36 -34.59 11.18
CA LYS A 174 -10.34 -34.84 12.64
C LYS A 174 -10.02 -36.30 12.97
N LYS A 175 -10.51 -37.22 12.15
CA LYS A 175 -10.22 -38.65 12.19
C LYS A 175 -9.95 -39.11 10.75
N PRO A 176 -8.81 -39.74 10.46
CA PRO A 176 -8.55 -40.28 9.14
C PRO A 176 -9.43 -41.51 8.89
N GLU A 177 -10.06 -41.56 7.72
CA GLU A 177 -10.78 -42.73 7.21
C GLU A 177 -10.16 -43.10 5.86
N GLY A 178 -9.79 -44.36 5.67
CA GLY A 178 -9.14 -44.86 4.45
C GLY A 178 -7.65 -45.17 4.61
N GLU A 179 -6.93 -45.20 3.51
CA GLU A 179 -5.52 -45.60 3.44
C GLU A 179 -4.58 -44.38 3.38
N GLU A 180 -3.54 -44.37 4.22
CA GLU A 180 -2.52 -43.31 4.23
C GLU A 180 -1.70 -43.33 2.92
N GLY A 181 -1.46 -42.16 2.33
CA GLY A 181 -0.78 -42.00 1.05
C GLY A 181 -1.72 -42.05 -0.16
N LYS A 182 -2.93 -42.61 -0.01
CA LYS A 182 -3.94 -42.69 -1.07
C LYS A 182 -5.12 -41.77 -0.79
N ASP A 183 -5.70 -41.86 0.39
CA ASP A 183 -6.91 -41.13 0.78
C ASP A 183 -6.59 -39.90 1.64
N TYR A 184 -5.57 -40.02 2.49
CA TYR A 184 -5.09 -38.93 3.32
C TYR A 184 -3.57 -38.96 3.46
N ILE A 185 -2.99 -37.84 3.84
CA ILE A 185 -1.58 -37.71 4.23
C ILE A 185 -1.48 -37.28 5.69
N ARG A 186 -0.39 -37.67 6.35
CA ARG A 186 -0.04 -37.20 7.69
C ARG A 186 1.11 -36.20 7.63
N THR A 187 0.92 -35.05 8.28
CA THR A 187 1.97 -34.02 8.39
C THR A 187 2.97 -34.37 9.50
N PRO A 188 4.20 -33.83 9.48
CA PRO A 188 5.16 -34.00 10.57
C PRO A 188 4.62 -33.57 11.95
N SER A 189 3.69 -32.62 11.99
CA SER A 189 3.01 -32.17 13.21
C SER A 189 1.89 -33.12 13.69
N GLY A 190 1.63 -34.21 12.97
CA GLY A 190 0.64 -35.22 13.32
C GLY A 190 -0.79 -34.94 12.83
N ASN A 191 -1.02 -33.88 12.04
CA ASN A 191 -2.33 -33.58 11.46
C ASN A 191 -2.57 -34.34 10.16
N PHE A 192 -3.83 -34.65 9.86
CA PHE A 192 -4.25 -35.42 8.69
C PHE A 192 -4.97 -34.56 7.66
N PHE A 193 -4.62 -34.71 6.38
CA PHE A 193 -5.26 -33.98 5.27
C PHE A 193 -5.64 -34.92 4.13
N VAL A 194 -6.78 -34.67 3.51
CA VAL A 194 -7.25 -35.42 2.33
C VAL A 194 -6.34 -35.18 1.13
N THR A 195 -6.09 -36.23 0.34
CA THR A 195 -5.31 -36.15 -0.90
C THR A 195 -6.03 -35.35 -2.00
N LYS A 196 -5.29 -34.89 -3.02
CA LYS A 196 -5.84 -34.03 -4.08
C LYS A 196 -6.89 -34.74 -4.94
N GLU A 197 -6.70 -36.04 -5.08
CA GLU A 197 -7.52 -36.98 -5.85
C GLU A 197 -8.93 -37.09 -5.26
N ARG A 198 -9.02 -37.06 -3.92
CA ARG A 198 -10.28 -37.11 -3.17
C ARG A 198 -10.98 -35.77 -3.13
N ARG A 199 -10.24 -34.70 -2.84
CA ARG A 199 -10.77 -33.34 -2.79
C ARG A 199 -9.65 -32.31 -2.96
N ARG A 200 -9.82 -31.41 -3.92
CA ARG A 200 -8.95 -30.25 -4.04
C ARG A 200 -9.31 -29.17 -3.01
N GLY A 201 -8.32 -28.73 -2.23
CA GLY A 201 -8.51 -27.65 -1.25
C GLY A 201 -8.69 -26.27 -1.89
N LEU A 202 -9.43 -25.39 -1.23
CA LEU A 202 -9.64 -24.01 -1.70
C LEU A 202 -8.39 -23.14 -1.61
N LEU A 203 -7.60 -23.30 -0.54
CA LEU A 203 -6.36 -22.54 -0.34
C LEU A 203 -5.32 -22.82 -1.45
N PRO A 204 -5.04 -24.08 -1.84
CA PRO A 204 -4.21 -24.38 -3.01
C PRO A 204 -4.65 -23.65 -4.29
N VAL A 205 -5.96 -23.58 -4.57
CA VAL A 205 -6.49 -22.89 -5.76
C VAL A 205 -6.17 -21.40 -5.70
N ILE A 206 -6.47 -20.74 -4.58
CA ILE A 206 -6.20 -19.31 -4.39
C ILE A 206 -4.69 -19.02 -4.52
N LEU A 207 -3.85 -19.86 -3.92
CA LEU A 207 -2.39 -19.70 -3.97
C LEU A 207 -1.84 -19.90 -5.38
N GLU A 208 -2.36 -20.85 -6.15
CA GLU A 208 -1.98 -21.04 -7.55
C GLU A 208 -2.33 -19.81 -8.41
N ASP A 209 -3.52 -19.23 -8.23
CA ASP A 209 -3.92 -18.02 -8.95
C ASP A 209 -3.01 -16.83 -8.62
N LEU A 210 -2.70 -16.65 -7.33
CA LEU A 210 -1.77 -15.61 -6.86
C LEU A 210 -0.34 -15.83 -7.38
N LEU A 211 0.14 -17.08 -7.41
CA LEU A 211 1.45 -17.43 -7.99
C LEU A 211 1.47 -17.18 -9.49
N ALA A 212 0.40 -17.51 -10.22
CA ALA A 212 0.26 -17.26 -11.64
C ALA A 212 0.26 -15.74 -11.93
N ALA A 213 -0.47 -14.95 -11.16
CA ALA A 213 -0.46 -13.49 -11.24
C ALA A 213 0.94 -12.92 -11.00
N ARG A 214 1.65 -13.43 -9.97
CA ARG A 214 3.01 -13.01 -9.67
C ARG A 214 4.00 -13.40 -10.77
N LYS A 215 3.84 -14.58 -11.38
CA LYS A 215 4.66 -15.02 -12.51
C LYS A 215 4.48 -14.11 -13.72
N ARG A 216 3.25 -13.67 -14.01
CA ARG A 216 2.97 -12.68 -15.06
C ARG A 216 3.65 -11.34 -14.77
N ALA A 217 3.52 -10.80 -13.56
CA ALA A 217 4.18 -9.56 -13.17
C ALA A 217 5.72 -9.64 -13.28
N LYS A 218 6.33 -10.76 -12.88
CA LYS A 218 7.78 -10.99 -13.05
C LYS A 218 8.17 -11.10 -14.52
N ASN A 219 7.33 -11.71 -15.35
CA ASN A 219 7.60 -11.83 -16.79
C ASN A 219 7.50 -10.48 -17.50
N GLU A 220 6.51 -9.65 -17.17
CA GLU A 220 6.42 -8.25 -17.63
C GLU A 220 7.69 -7.47 -17.25
N MET A 221 8.13 -7.59 -16.00
CA MET A 221 9.33 -6.92 -15.49
C MET A 221 10.61 -7.33 -16.24
N LYS A 222 10.73 -8.58 -16.70
CA LYS A 222 11.89 -9.05 -17.47
C LYS A 222 12.02 -8.41 -18.85
N HIS A 223 10.90 -8.05 -19.47
CA HIS A 223 10.87 -7.50 -20.83
C HIS A 223 10.78 -5.97 -20.84
N GLU A 224 10.47 -5.35 -19.70
CA GLU A 224 10.47 -3.91 -19.55
C GLU A 224 11.91 -3.37 -19.63
N LYS A 225 12.09 -2.25 -20.33
CA LYS A 225 13.41 -1.61 -20.50
C LYS A 225 13.55 -0.43 -19.55
N ASP A 226 12.48 0.32 -19.36
CA ASP A 226 12.47 1.51 -18.51
C ASP A 226 12.67 1.15 -17.03
N GLU A 227 13.67 1.77 -16.40
CA GLU A 227 14.07 1.46 -15.03
C GLU A 227 12.99 1.85 -14.02
N PHE A 228 12.27 2.96 -14.23
CA PHE A 228 11.18 3.38 -13.36
C PHE A 228 10.02 2.39 -13.42
N ARG A 229 9.58 1.99 -14.62
CA ARG A 229 8.53 0.98 -14.81
C ARG A 229 8.93 -0.38 -14.27
N LYS A 230 10.20 -0.79 -14.41
CA LYS A 230 10.73 -1.97 -13.73
C LYS A 230 10.57 -1.88 -12.22
N MET A 231 10.86 -0.73 -11.61
CA MET A 231 10.65 -0.52 -10.16
C MET A 231 9.16 -0.66 -9.78
N VAL A 232 8.24 -0.11 -10.56
CA VAL A 232 6.79 -0.27 -10.34
C VAL A 232 6.36 -1.74 -10.46
N LEU A 233 6.84 -2.46 -11.48
CA LEU A 233 6.56 -3.88 -11.66
C LEU A 233 7.17 -4.75 -10.55
N ASN A 234 8.34 -4.36 -10.03
CA ASN A 234 8.93 -4.97 -8.85
C ASN A 234 8.06 -4.75 -7.61
N GLY A 235 7.53 -3.53 -7.40
CA GLY A 235 6.55 -3.25 -6.35
C GLY A 235 5.31 -4.14 -6.49
N ARG A 236 4.76 -4.28 -7.69
CA ARG A 236 3.61 -5.14 -7.99
C ARG A 236 3.88 -6.62 -7.67
N GLN A 237 5.02 -7.18 -8.06
CA GLN A 237 5.33 -8.59 -7.74
C GLN A 237 5.59 -8.80 -6.24
N LEU A 238 6.14 -7.80 -5.54
CA LEU A 238 6.33 -7.85 -4.08
C LEU A 238 4.98 -7.81 -3.35
N ALA A 239 4.04 -6.96 -3.78
CA ALA A 239 2.69 -6.92 -3.21
C ALA A 239 1.98 -8.28 -3.34
N LEU A 240 2.07 -8.92 -4.51
CA LEU A 240 1.57 -10.28 -4.73
C LEU A 240 2.30 -11.33 -3.87
N LYS A 241 3.61 -11.16 -3.63
CA LYS A 241 4.37 -12.00 -2.70
C LYS A 241 3.86 -11.87 -1.27
N VAL A 242 3.55 -10.66 -0.81
CA VAL A 242 3.00 -10.41 0.52
C VAL A 242 1.63 -11.10 0.64
N GLY A 243 0.75 -10.94 -0.36
CA GLY A 243 -0.54 -11.65 -0.39
C GLY A 243 -0.41 -13.17 -0.23
N LEU A 244 0.57 -13.78 -0.89
CA LEU A 244 0.86 -15.22 -0.78
C LEU A 244 1.27 -15.67 0.63
N VAL A 245 1.81 -14.78 1.47
CA VAL A 245 2.25 -15.11 2.84
C VAL A 245 1.12 -14.90 3.87
N HIS A 246 0.07 -14.15 3.50
CA HIS A 246 -1.02 -13.77 4.40
C HIS A 246 -2.36 -14.47 4.11
N CYS A 247 -2.45 -15.32 3.10
CA CYS A 247 -3.56 -16.26 2.88
C CYS A 247 -3.49 -17.45 3.83
#